data_AF-S2L1A1-F1
#
_entry.id   AF-S2L1A1-F1
#
_cell.length_a   1.000
_cell.length_b   1.000
_cell.length_c   1.000
_cell.angle_alpha   90.00
_cell.angle_beta   90.00
_cell.angle_gamma   90.00
#
_symmetry.space_group_name_H-M   'P 1'
#
loop_
_entity.id
_entity.type
_entity.pdbx_description
1 polymer ?
#
loop_
_entity_poly.entity_id
_entity_poly.type
_entity_poly.pdbx_seq_one_letter_code
_entity_poly.pdbx_strand_id
1 'polypeptide(L)'
;MEIKAAELIEIIKELIEFADKKFENNETTTEGSTNLKYKIYGNAKPKYRYKDFLLKGYIGQGKLKVSDVGIAFLYEDNKINHGFYICFVYNYREKKIRLELGSSKEKISELPKNREDEFNSEHLQECYRKDLDYSKLIIQIDEILKSFLEFHKILILELSNKK
;
A
#
# COMPACT_ATOMS: atom_id res chain seq x y z
N MET A 1 8.69 -10.91 -10.07
CA MET A 1 7.66 -11.81 -10.64
C MET A 1 6.43 -10.98 -10.86
N GLU A 2 5.98 -10.85 -12.09
CA GLU A 2 4.72 -10.16 -12.40
C GLU A 2 3.54 -11.02 -11.93
N ILE A 3 2.53 -10.37 -11.35
CA ILE A 3 1.30 -11.01 -10.88
C ILE A 3 0.09 -10.38 -11.54
N LYS A 4 -0.98 -11.15 -11.71
CA LYS A 4 -2.25 -10.64 -12.24
C LYS A 4 -3.16 -10.17 -11.11
N ALA A 5 -4.30 -9.57 -11.49
CA ALA A 5 -5.30 -9.08 -10.55
C ALA A 5 -5.82 -10.17 -9.60
N ALA A 6 -5.97 -11.41 -10.09
CA ALA A 6 -6.41 -12.54 -9.27
C ALA A 6 -5.41 -12.81 -8.13
N GLU A 7 -4.12 -12.88 -8.42
CA GLU A 7 -3.08 -13.05 -7.40
C GLU A 7 -2.99 -11.85 -6.45
N LEU A 8 -3.21 -10.62 -6.94
CA LEU A 8 -3.26 -9.44 -6.06
C LEU A 8 -4.43 -9.52 -5.07
N ILE A 9 -5.60 -9.97 -5.52
CA ILE A 9 -6.75 -10.25 -4.64
C ILE A 9 -6.37 -11.26 -3.57
N GLU A 10 -5.70 -12.35 -3.93
CA GLU A 10 -5.29 -13.38 -2.98
C GLU A 10 -4.28 -12.85 -1.95
N ILE A 11 -3.36 -11.96 -2.36
CA ILE A 11 -2.46 -11.26 -1.41
C ILE A 11 -3.28 -10.40 -0.44
N ILE A 12 -4.23 -9.62 -0.94
CA ILE A 12 -5.05 -8.73 -0.12
C ILE A 12 -5.88 -9.54 0.89
N LYS A 13 -6.54 -10.61 0.44
CA LYS A 13 -7.29 -11.52 1.32
C LYS A 13 -6.41 -12.08 2.43
N GLU A 14 -5.24 -12.61 2.07
CA GLU A 14 -4.29 -13.19 3.02
C GLU A 14 -3.86 -12.16 4.09
N LEU A 15 -3.59 -10.91 3.71
CA LEU A 15 -3.23 -9.84 4.65
C LEU A 15 -4.37 -9.48 5.60
N ILE A 16 -5.60 -9.33 5.07
CA ILE A 16 -6.77 -8.95 5.85
C ILE A 16 -7.15 -10.10 6.81
N GLU A 17 -7.13 -11.36 6.36
CA GLU A 17 -7.36 -12.54 7.18
C GLU A 17 -6.32 -12.69 8.30
N PHE A 18 -5.04 -12.48 7.99
CA PHE A 18 -3.98 -12.50 8.99
C PHE A 18 -4.22 -11.48 10.09
N ALA A 19 -4.50 -10.23 9.73
CA ALA A 19 -4.72 -9.15 10.70
C ALA A 19 -5.98 -9.38 11.55
N ASP A 20 -7.05 -9.88 10.94
CA ASP A 20 -8.29 -10.17 11.65
C ASP A 20 -8.13 -11.30 12.66
N LYS A 21 -7.49 -12.40 12.26
CA LYS A 21 -7.23 -13.52 13.17
C LYS A 21 -6.39 -13.09 14.38
N LYS A 22 -5.35 -12.27 14.14
CA LYS A 22 -4.54 -11.71 15.23
C LYS A 22 -5.39 -10.86 16.18
N PHE A 23 -6.24 -10.00 15.64
CA PHE A 23 -7.11 -9.15 16.43
C PHE A 23 -8.15 -9.94 17.23
N GLU A 24 -8.82 -10.91 16.61
CA GLU A 24 -9.83 -11.78 17.25
C GLU A 24 -9.25 -12.60 18.40
N ASN A 25 -7.99 -13.03 18.28
CA ASN A 25 -7.28 -13.75 19.33
C ASN A 25 -6.65 -12.83 20.40
N ASN A 26 -6.85 -11.51 20.33
CA ASN A 26 -6.15 -10.51 21.15
C ASN A 26 -4.60 -10.61 21.05
N GLU A 27 -4.09 -11.10 19.93
CA GLU A 27 -2.66 -11.17 19.66
C GLU A 27 -2.15 -9.81 19.22
N THR A 28 -1.20 -9.26 20.00
CA THR A 28 -0.58 -7.98 19.68
C THR A 28 0.66 -8.12 18.82
N THR A 29 1.04 -9.35 18.42
CA THR A 29 2.27 -9.62 17.66
C THR A 29 1.97 -9.93 16.19
N THR A 30 2.91 -9.58 15.30
CA THR A 30 2.90 -9.97 13.89
C THR A 30 3.71 -11.23 13.62
N GLU A 31 4.06 -11.98 14.67
CA GLU A 31 4.69 -13.29 14.54
C GLU A 31 3.84 -14.20 13.65
N GLY A 32 4.49 -14.94 12.75
CA GLY A 32 3.82 -15.75 11.74
C GLY A 32 3.54 -15.04 10.41
N SER A 33 3.75 -13.73 10.30
CA SER A 33 3.67 -13.00 9.01
C SER A 33 4.68 -13.50 7.98
N THR A 34 5.78 -14.13 8.41
CA THR A 34 6.75 -14.79 7.53
C THR A 34 6.23 -16.09 6.90
N ASN A 35 5.16 -16.67 7.47
CA ASN A 35 4.50 -17.89 6.97
C ASN A 35 3.43 -17.60 5.92
N LEU A 36 3.09 -16.32 5.68
CA LEU A 36 2.19 -15.93 4.61
C LEU A 36 2.72 -16.47 3.28
N LYS A 37 1.84 -17.06 2.48
CA LYS A 37 2.11 -17.68 1.18
C LYS A 37 2.88 -16.72 0.27
N TYR A 38 2.39 -15.48 0.18
CA TYR A 38 3.01 -14.49 -0.69
C TYR A 38 4.19 -13.77 -0.03
N LYS A 39 4.47 -13.98 1.26
CA LYS A 39 5.63 -13.38 1.96
C LYS A 39 5.73 -11.85 1.80
N ILE A 40 4.58 -11.17 1.73
CA ILE A 40 4.47 -9.71 1.66
C ILE A 40 4.45 -9.16 3.09
N TYR A 41 5.64 -8.99 3.70
CA TYR A 41 5.81 -8.41 5.04
C TYR A 41 6.94 -7.36 5.09
N GLY A 42 6.99 -6.58 6.18
CA GLY A 42 7.80 -5.37 6.32
C GLY A 42 9.28 -5.54 6.03
N ASN A 43 9.87 -6.70 6.36
CA ASN A 43 11.30 -6.99 6.10
C ASN A 43 11.55 -7.92 4.90
N ALA A 44 10.52 -8.40 4.20
CA ALA A 44 10.68 -9.25 3.03
C ALA A 44 11.32 -8.49 1.87
N LYS A 45 12.22 -9.10 1.10
CA LYS A 45 12.65 -8.48 -0.17
C LYS A 45 11.44 -8.44 -1.13
N PRO A 46 11.09 -7.27 -1.69
CA PRO A 46 9.97 -7.20 -2.61
C PRO A 46 10.22 -8.09 -3.84
N LYS A 47 9.29 -8.99 -4.12
CA LYS A 47 9.41 -10.04 -5.15
C LYS A 47 8.33 -9.93 -6.22
N TYR A 48 7.18 -9.36 -5.88
CA TYR A 48 5.99 -9.33 -6.72
C TYR A 48 5.84 -7.96 -7.34
N ARG A 49 5.39 -7.93 -8.58
CA ARG A 49 5.12 -6.72 -9.33
C ARG A 49 3.72 -6.81 -9.89
N TYR A 50 2.92 -5.77 -9.70
CA TYR A 50 1.62 -5.63 -10.33
C TYR A 50 1.70 -4.46 -11.31
N LYS A 51 1.57 -4.74 -12.61
CA LYS A 51 1.87 -3.77 -13.68
C LYS A 51 3.29 -3.21 -13.52
N ASP A 52 3.45 -1.89 -13.47
CA ASP A 52 4.76 -1.24 -13.29
C ASP A 52 5.18 -1.08 -11.83
N PHE A 53 4.39 -1.57 -10.87
CA PHE A 53 4.58 -1.32 -9.44
C PHE A 53 5.10 -2.54 -8.70
N LEU A 54 6.21 -2.36 -8.00
CA LEU A 54 6.75 -3.35 -7.09
C LEU A 54 5.94 -3.36 -5.78
N LEU A 55 5.49 -4.54 -5.36
CA LEU A 55 4.67 -4.69 -4.17
C LEU A 55 5.53 -4.91 -2.92
N LYS A 56 5.23 -4.14 -1.88
CA LYS A 56 5.94 -4.23 -0.60
C LYS A 56 4.95 -4.16 0.57
N GLY A 57 4.95 -5.18 1.43
CA GLY A 57 4.01 -5.26 2.54
C GLY A 57 4.41 -4.36 3.71
N TYR A 58 3.41 -3.82 4.41
CA TYR A 58 3.61 -3.00 5.62
C TYR A 58 3.53 -3.76 6.94
N ILE A 59 3.30 -5.09 6.92
CA ILE A 59 3.26 -5.91 8.15
C ILE A 59 4.62 -5.87 8.86
N GLY A 60 4.76 -4.89 9.75
CA GLY A 60 5.94 -4.68 10.58
C GLY A 60 6.18 -5.92 11.44
N GLN A 61 7.44 -6.28 11.70
CA GLN A 61 7.77 -7.38 12.61
C GLN A 61 7.71 -6.85 14.05
N GLY A 62 7.01 -7.55 14.95
CA GLY A 62 6.85 -7.13 16.34
C GLY A 62 5.40 -6.80 16.68
N LYS A 63 5.11 -5.60 17.21
CA LYS A 63 3.74 -5.24 17.61
C LYS A 63 2.88 -4.89 16.40
N LEU A 64 1.71 -5.51 16.30
CA LEU A 64 0.69 -5.21 15.31
C LEU A 64 0.15 -3.80 15.56
N LYS A 65 0.46 -2.87 14.66
CA LYS A 65 -0.11 -1.51 14.65
C LYS A 65 -1.13 -1.38 13.53
N VAL A 66 -2.12 -0.52 13.76
CA VAL A 66 -3.22 -0.25 12.82
C VAL A 66 -2.71 0.23 11.45
N SER A 67 -1.65 1.04 11.45
CA SER A 67 -0.99 1.56 10.24
C SER A 67 -0.12 0.53 9.51
N ASP A 68 0.14 -0.62 10.12
CA ASP A 68 1.18 -1.56 9.67
C ASP A 68 0.55 -2.75 8.93
N VAL A 69 -0.68 -2.68 8.44
CA VAL A 69 -1.26 -3.76 7.61
C VAL A 69 -1.65 -3.18 6.27
N GLY A 70 -0.94 -3.60 5.22
CA GLY A 70 -1.16 -3.05 3.90
C GLY A 70 -0.10 -3.41 2.86
N ILE A 71 -0.23 -2.80 1.69
CA ILE A 71 0.64 -2.96 0.53
C ILE A 71 1.05 -1.58 0.00
N ALA A 72 2.35 -1.39 -0.20
CA ALA A 72 2.91 -0.31 -0.99
C ALA A 72 2.99 -0.72 -2.45
N PHE A 73 2.57 0.17 -3.34
CA PHE A 73 2.80 0.07 -4.77
C PHE A 73 3.95 1.03 -5.12
N LEU A 74 5.16 0.49 -5.20
CA LEU A 74 6.39 1.24 -5.44
C LEU A 74 6.67 1.36 -6.93
N TYR A 75 6.78 2.57 -7.45
CA TYR A 75 7.10 2.85 -8.85
C TYR A 75 8.56 3.31 -9.00
N GLU A 76 9.23 2.84 -10.06
CA GLU A 76 10.64 3.14 -10.34
C GLU A 76 11.54 2.96 -9.10
N ASP A 77 12.29 3.99 -8.73
CA ASP A 77 13.28 3.97 -7.64
C ASP A 77 12.67 4.29 -6.27
N ASN A 78 11.35 4.50 -6.17
CA ASN A 78 10.67 4.77 -4.90
C ASN A 78 10.83 3.61 -3.92
N LYS A 79 11.17 3.96 -2.68
CA LYS A 79 11.31 3.01 -1.56
C LYS A 79 10.46 3.47 -0.39
N ILE A 80 10.06 2.51 0.46
CA ILE A 80 9.32 2.78 1.70
C ILE A 80 10.00 3.85 2.57
N ASN A 81 11.33 3.80 2.64
CA ASN A 81 12.14 4.71 3.45
C ASN A 81 12.65 5.94 2.70
N HIS A 82 12.31 6.10 1.42
CA HIS A 82 12.79 7.18 0.57
C HIS A 82 11.93 7.25 -0.72
N GLY A 83 10.82 7.97 -0.66
CA GLY A 83 9.90 8.13 -1.80
C GLY A 83 8.45 8.37 -1.40
N PHE A 84 7.59 8.35 -2.40
CA PHE A 84 6.14 8.44 -2.29
C PHE A 84 5.50 7.36 -3.17
N TYR A 85 4.36 6.84 -2.75
CA TYR A 85 3.78 5.63 -3.33
C TYR A 85 2.31 5.50 -2.96
N ILE A 86 1.55 4.77 -3.78
CA ILE A 86 0.18 4.41 -3.40
C ILE A 86 0.22 3.33 -2.31
N CYS A 87 -0.61 3.53 -1.30
CA CYS A 87 -0.80 2.65 -0.17
C CYS A 87 -2.19 2.05 -0.20
N PHE A 88 -2.27 0.72 -0.17
CA PHE A 88 -3.43 0.02 0.35
C PHE A 88 -3.23 -0.19 1.86
N VAL A 89 -4.11 0.36 2.69
CA VAL A 89 -4.03 0.26 4.16
C VAL A 89 -5.30 -0.38 4.68
N TYR A 90 -5.15 -1.37 5.57
CA TYR A 90 -6.25 -2.02 6.26
C TYR A 90 -6.21 -1.73 7.77
N ASN A 91 -7.11 -0.86 8.22
CA ASN A 91 -7.38 -0.64 9.63
C ASN A 91 -8.25 -1.80 10.16
N TYR A 92 -7.60 -2.82 10.71
CA TYR A 92 -8.25 -4.03 11.23
C TYR A 92 -9.15 -3.80 12.46
N ARG A 93 -9.00 -2.67 13.17
CA ARG A 93 -9.86 -2.33 14.31
C ARG A 93 -11.21 -1.79 13.84
N GLU A 94 -11.18 -0.89 12.88
CA GLU A 94 -12.37 -0.27 12.27
C GLU A 94 -12.92 -1.09 11.10
N LYS A 95 -12.20 -2.13 10.68
CA LYS A 95 -12.47 -2.91 9.47
C LYS A 95 -12.58 -2.00 8.24
N LYS A 96 -11.71 -0.98 8.16
CA LYS A 96 -11.72 0.06 7.12
C LYS A 96 -10.50 -0.10 6.22
N ILE A 97 -10.71 -0.04 4.91
CA ILE A 97 -9.70 -0.05 3.87
C ILE A 97 -9.56 1.37 3.32
N ARG A 98 -8.31 1.82 3.11
CA ARG A 98 -7.98 3.11 2.51
C ARG A 98 -6.98 2.91 1.37
N LEU A 99 -7.22 3.56 0.25
CA LEU A 99 -6.30 3.71 -0.87
C LEU A 99 -5.90 5.18 -0.97
N GLU A 100 -4.63 5.47 -0.73
CA GLU A 100 -4.13 6.85 -0.66
C GLU A 100 -2.69 6.94 -1.16
N LEU A 101 -2.27 8.14 -1.55
CA LEU A 101 -0.86 8.47 -1.66
C LEU A 101 -0.26 8.60 -0.26
N GLY A 102 0.82 7.88 -0.01
CA GLY A 102 1.63 8.02 1.19
C GLY A 102 3.05 8.41 0.84
N SER A 103 3.75 8.98 1.80
CA SER A 103 5.17 9.30 1.69
C SER A 103 5.98 8.77 2.87
N SER A 104 7.29 8.61 2.63
CA SER A 104 8.20 8.20 3.70
C SER A 104 8.30 9.28 4.78
N LYS A 105 8.05 8.89 6.04
CA LYS A 105 8.16 9.79 7.21
C LYS A 105 9.58 9.86 7.80
N GLU A 106 10.46 8.93 7.44
CA GLU A 106 11.78 8.78 8.08
C GLU A 106 12.91 9.53 7.35
N LYS A 107 12.74 9.89 6.06
CA LYS A 107 13.70 10.67 5.27
C LYS A 107 12.97 11.69 4.39
N ILE A 108 13.71 12.67 3.89
CA ILE A 108 13.20 13.72 2.99
C ILE A 108 12.58 13.04 1.77
N SER A 109 11.25 12.92 1.75
CA SER A 109 10.52 12.62 0.54
C SER A 109 10.75 13.77 -0.44
N GLU A 110 11.01 13.45 -1.70
CA GLU A 110 11.05 14.45 -2.77
C GLU A 110 9.65 15.03 -3.07
N LEU A 111 8.60 14.45 -2.46
CA LEU A 111 7.24 14.96 -2.52
C LEU A 111 7.12 16.26 -1.70
N PRO A 112 6.77 17.40 -2.33
CA PRO A 112 6.45 18.61 -1.59
C PRO A 112 5.25 18.38 -0.67
N LYS A 113 5.26 18.96 0.54
CA LYS A 113 4.26 18.69 1.60
C LYS A 113 2.81 18.86 1.14
N ASN A 114 2.51 19.87 0.33
CA ASN A 114 1.15 20.14 -0.14
C ASN A 114 0.65 19.16 -1.21
N ARG A 115 1.56 18.47 -1.92
CA ARG A 115 1.19 17.58 -3.02
C ARG A 115 0.53 16.30 -2.56
N GLU A 116 0.91 15.80 -1.38
CA GLU A 116 0.26 14.62 -0.79
C GLU A 116 -1.21 14.91 -0.49
N ASP A 117 -1.47 16.04 0.16
CA ASP A 117 -2.82 16.48 0.51
C ASP A 117 -3.66 16.78 -0.74
N GLU A 118 -3.09 17.45 -1.74
CA GLU A 118 -3.74 17.70 -3.04
C GLU A 118 -4.18 16.39 -3.70
N PHE A 119 -3.25 15.43 -3.88
CA PHE A 119 -3.57 14.15 -4.50
C PHE A 119 -4.63 13.38 -3.71
N ASN A 120 -4.49 13.32 -2.38
CA ASN A 120 -5.42 12.59 -1.54
C ASN A 120 -6.80 13.24 -1.47
N SER A 121 -6.90 14.57 -1.61
CA SER A 121 -8.19 15.25 -1.66
C SER A 121 -9.02 14.83 -2.88
N GLU A 122 -8.36 14.47 -3.99
CA GLU A 122 -9.01 14.08 -5.24
C GLU A 122 -9.18 12.56 -5.39
N HIS A 123 -8.26 11.77 -4.83
CA HIS A 123 -8.15 10.35 -5.15
C HIS A 123 -8.28 9.40 -3.95
N LEU A 124 -8.39 9.91 -2.71
CA LEU A 124 -8.58 9.04 -1.54
C LEU A 124 -9.83 8.18 -1.74
N GLN A 125 -9.66 6.85 -1.65
CA GLN A 125 -10.77 5.92 -1.68
C GLN A 125 -10.84 5.16 -0.37
N GLU A 126 -12.05 5.02 0.16
CA GLU A 126 -12.30 4.33 1.43
C GLU A 126 -13.49 3.38 1.32
N CYS A 127 -13.37 2.21 1.92
CA CYS A 127 -14.49 1.27 2.05
C CYS A 127 -14.36 0.46 3.34
N TYR A 128 -15.49 -0.09 3.80
CA TYR A 128 -15.48 -1.03 4.92
C TYR A 128 -15.36 -2.47 4.40
N ARG A 129 -14.67 -3.33 5.17
CA ARG A 129 -14.48 -4.76 4.85
C ARG A 129 -15.82 -5.48 4.62
N LYS A 130 -16.87 -5.13 5.37
CA LYS A 130 -18.20 -5.73 5.21
C LYS A 130 -18.84 -5.44 3.84
N ASP A 131 -18.42 -4.37 3.19
CA ASP A 131 -18.93 -3.90 1.90
C ASP A 131 -17.93 -4.20 0.76
N LEU A 132 -16.90 -5.01 1.03
CA LEU A 132 -15.79 -5.23 0.11
C LEU A 132 -16.19 -6.14 -1.05
N ASP A 133 -16.24 -5.55 -2.23
CA ASP A 133 -16.29 -6.25 -3.51
C ASP A 133 -14.90 -6.24 -4.14
N TYR A 134 -14.27 -7.41 -4.21
CA TYR A 134 -12.90 -7.53 -4.73
C TYR A 134 -12.77 -7.15 -6.21
N SER A 135 -13.84 -7.30 -7.01
CA SER A 135 -13.82 -6.89 -8.42
C SER A 135 -13.77 -5.37 -8.51
N LYS A 136 -14.57 -4.68 -7.69
CA LYS A 136 -14.54 -3.21 -7.59
C LYS A 136 -13.22 -2.72 -7.01
N LEU A 137 -12.68 -3.39 -5.98
CA LEU A 137 -11.40 -3.01 -5.39
C LEU A 137 -10.25 -3.01 -6.41
N ILE A 138 -10.20 -4.01 -7.30
CA ILE A 138 -9.18 -4.03 -8.34
C ILE A 138 -9.33 -2.86 -9.31
N ILE A 139 -10.56 -2.50 -9.70
CA ILE A 139 -10.81 -1.32 -10.54
C ILE A 139 -10.31 -0.05 -9.82
N GLN A 140 -10.63 0.10 -8.55
CA GLN A 140 -10.20 1.21 -7.71
C GLN A 140 -8.67 1.32 -7.60
N ILE A 141 -7.99 0.18 -7.38
CA ILE A 141 -6.52 0.12 -7.37
C ILE A 141 -5.97 0.53 -8.74
N ASP A 142 -6.54 0.02 -9.83
CA ASP A 142 -6.09 0.33 -11.18
C ASP A 142 -6.24 1.82 -11.52
N GLU A 143 -7.35 2.44 -11.11
CA GLU A 143 -7.61 3.86 -11.29
C GLU A 143 -6.61 4.73 -10.52
N ILE A 144 -6.42 4.48 -9.22
CA ILE A 144 -5.50 5.30 -8.42
C ILE A 144 -4.04 5.12 -8.86
N LEU A 145 -3.64 3.92 -9.30
CA LEU A 145 -2.31 3.67 -9.86
C LEU A 145 -2.11 4.42 -11.18
N LYS A 146 -3.15 4.53 -12.02
CA LYS A 146 -3.10 5.33 -13.23
C LYS A 146 -2.95 6.83 -12.91
N SER A 147 -3.78 7.35 -12.01
CA SER A 147 -3.67 8.75 -11.56
C SER A 147 -2.29 9.05 -10.97
N PHE A 148 -1.73 8.10 -10.23
CA PHE A 148 -0.38 8.22 -9.69
C PHE A 148 0.69 8.36 -10.77
N LEU A 149 0.61 7.60 -11.87
CA LEU A 149 1.59 7.71 -12.96
C LEU A 149 1.54 9.07 -13.65
N GLU A 150 0.32 9.61 -13.85
CA GLU A 150 0.12 10.94 -14.42
C GLU A 150 0.68 12.01 -13.48
N PHE A 151 0.36 11.92 -12.18
CA PHE A 151 0.90 12.78 -11.14
C PHE A 151 2.44 12.72 -11.07
N HIS A 152 3.02 11.52 -11.04
CA HIS A 152 4.47 11.32 -10.97
C HIS A 152 5.19 11.95 -12.17
N LYS A 153 4.64 11.77 -13.38
CA LYS A 153 5.20 12.37 -14.60
C LYS A 153 5.24 13.90 -14.53
N ILE A 154 4.15 14.53 -14.06
CA ILE A 154 4.09 15.99 -13.88
C ILE A 154 5.11 16.44 -12.85
N LEU A 155 5.17 15.78 -11.70
CA LEU A 155 6.10 16.13 -10.62
C LEU A 155 7.56 16.07 -11.07
N ILE A 156 7.98 15.02 -11.77
CA ILE A 156 9.35 14.88 -12.27
C ILE A 156 9.71 15.99 -13.27
N LEU A 157 8.77 16.39 -14.14
CA LEU A 157 8.97 17.51 -15.07
C LEU A 157 9.15 18.84 -14.32
N GLU A 158 8.31 19.10 -13.30
CA GLU A 158 8.41 20.31 -12.47
C GLU A 158 9.73 20.39 -11.70
N LEU A 159 10.19 19.26 -11.16
CA LEU A 159 11.47 19.18 -10.44
C LEU A 159 12.67 19.35 -11.38
N SER A 160 12.56 18.87 -12.62
CA SER A 160 13.62 19.01 -13.64
C SER A 160 13.75 20.45 -14.15
N ASN A 161 12.65 21.19 -14.28
CA ASN A 161 12.64 22.58 -14.73
C ASN A 161 13.11 23.59 -13.65
N LYS A 162 13.26 23.16 -12.40
CA LYS A 162 13.76 23.98 -11.29
C LYS A 162 15.28 23.86 -11.06
N LYS A 163 15.97 22.98 -11.81
CA LYS A 163 17.43 22.81 -11.79
C LYS A 163 18.07 23.58 -12.95
#